data_AF-A0A7X7DNS9-F1
#
_entry.id   AF-A0A7X7DNS9-F1
#
_cell.length_a   1.000
_cell.length_b   1.000
_cell.length_c   1.000
_cell.angle_alpha   90.00
_cell.angle_beta   90.00
_cell.angle_gamma   90.00
#
_symmetry.space_group_name_H-M   'P 1'
#
loop_
_entity.id
_entity.type
_entity.pdbx_description
1 polymer ?
#
loop_
_entity_poly.entity_id
_entity_poly.type
_entity_poly.pdbx_seq_one_letter_code
_entity_poly.pdbx_strand_id
1 'polypeptide(L)'
;MHDNLFNVDNDSLEKSLNFLHKQAENHPGEFQYILTLNREMVETMEAKAILKFKVEDYERARFTKSDRFLGKAYSEWKGKRG
;
A
#
# COMPACT_ATOMS: atom_id res chain seq x y z
N MET A 1 -17.07 6.73 -5.10
CA MET A 1 -16.41 7.03 -3.82
C MET A 1 -15.03 6.40 -3.90
N HIS A 2 -13.97 7.20 -3.90
CA HIS A 2 -12.62 6.66 -3.72
C HIS A 2 -12.48 6.41 -2.23
N ASP A 3 -12.25 5.16 -1.82
CA ASP A 3 -11.94 4.86 -0.43
C ASP A 3 -10.60 5.53 -0.08
N ASN A 4 -10.69 6.75 0.44
CA ASN A 4 -9.61 7.43 1.16
C ASN A 4 -9.38 6.75 2.53
N LEU A 5 -9.63 5.45 2.65
CA LEU A 5 -9.47 4.68 3.89
C LEU A 5 -8.01 4.67 4.37
N PHE A 6 -7.07 5.01 3.49
CA PHE A 6 -5.64 5.13 3.78
C PHE A 6 -5.05 6.52 3.47
N ASN A 7 -5.88 7.52 3.19
CA ASN A 7 -5.44 8.93 3.27
C ASN A 7 -5.44 9.41 4.74
N VAL A 8 -5.08 8.49 5.63
CA VAL A 8 -5.23 8.56 7.07
C VAL A 8 -3.82 8.49 7.66
N ASP A 9 -3.62 9.20 8.77
CA ASP A 9 -2.37 9.30 9.51
C ASP A 9 -1.63 7.95 9.64
N ASN A 10 -0.30 7.98 9.66
CA ASN A 10 0.56 6.78 9.63
C ASN A 10 0.18 5.76 10.71
N ASP A 11 -0.23 6.21 11.90
CA ASP A 11 -0.67 5.37 13.02
C ASP A 11 -1.94 4.55 12.70
N SER A 12 -2.81 5.07 11.81
CA SER A 12 -4.03 4.38 11.39
C SER A 12 -3.74 3.35 10.29
N LEU A 13 -2.79 3.65 9.40
CA LEU A 13 -2.36 2.72 8.37
C LEU A 13 -1.67 1.50 9.00
N GLU A 14 -0.81 1.69 10.00
CA GLU A 14 -0.22 0.61 10.79
C GLU A 14 -1.27 -0.37 11.31
N LYS A 15 -2.25 0.15 12.07
CA LYS A 15 -3.28 -0.67 12.72
C LYS A 15 -4.06 -1.45 11.68
N SER A 16 -4.34 -0.80 10.54
CA SER A 16 -5.05 -1.41 9.43
C SER A 16 -4.23 -2.56 8.81
N LEU A 17 -2.95 -2.35 8.54
CA LEU A 17 -2.08 -3.39 7.97
C LEU A 17 -1.94 -4.61 8.90
N ASN A 18 -1.70 -4.36 10.19
CA ASN A 18 -1.63 -5.44 11.19
C ASN A 18 -2.98 -6.17 11.36
N PHE A 19 -4.10 -5.46 11.26
CA PHE A 19 -5.43 -6.06 11.27
C PHE A 19 -5.69 -6.92 10.03
N LEU A 20 -5.38 -6.40 8.84
CA LEU A 20 -5.54 -7.14 7.58
C LEU A 20 -4.68 -8.41 7.57
N HIS A 21 -3.44 -8.32 8.05
CA HIS A 21 -2.57 -9.49 8.19
C HIS A 21 -3.20 -10.54 9.12
N LYS A 22 -3.68 -10.14 10.30
CA LYS A 22 -4.36 -11.05 11.23
C LYS A 22 -5.63 -11.68 10.63
N GLN A 23 -6.39 -10.92 9.85
CA GLN A 23 -7.58 -11.43 9.17
C GLN A 23 -7.23 -12.48 8.11
N ALA A 24 -6.16 -12.25 7.35
CA ALA A 24 -5.64 -13.20 6.37
C ALA A 24 -5.15 -14.50 7.03
N GLU A 25 -4.48 -14.41 8.19
CA GLU A 25 -4.06 -15.58 8.97
C GLU A 25 -5.26 -16.36 9.54
N ASN A 26 -6.28 -15.67 10.05
CA ASN A 26 -7.44 -16.30 10.66
C ASN A 26 -8.38 -16.98 9.64
N HIS A 27 -8.40 -16.51 8.40
CA HIS A 27 -9.33 -16.99 7.35
C HIS A 27 -8.56 -17.32 6.05
N PRO A 28 -7.65 -18.30 6.10
CA PRO A 28 -6.80 -18.63 4.96
C PRO A 28 -7.66 -19.12 3.79
N GLY A 29 -7.53 -18.48 2.62
CA GLY A 29 -8.28 -18.82 1.41
C GLY A 29 -9.64 -18.16 1.26
N GLU A 30 -10.18 -17.54 2.32
CA GLU A 30 -11.47 -16.85 2.31
C GLU A 30 -11.32 -15.32 2.35
N PHE A 31 -10.19 -14.82 2.88
CA PHE A 31 -9.90 -13.40 2.95
C PHE A 31 -8.71 -13.02 2.07
N GLN A 32 -8.95 -12.10 1.13
CA GLN A 32 -7.91 -11.47 0.35
C GLN A 32 -8.22 -9.99 0.19
N TYR A 33 -7.22 -9.14 0.46
CA TYR A 33 -7.32 -7.70 0.29
C TYR A 33 -6.06 -7.19 -0.42
N ILE A 34 -6.23 -6.54 -1.58
CA ILE A 34 -5.12 -6.03 -2.39
C ILE A 34 -5.00 -4.53 -2.18
N LEU A 35 -3.79 -4.08 -1.84
CA LEU A 35 -3.44 -2.70 -1.59
C LEU A 35 -2.40 -2.22 -2.59
N THR A 36 -2.50 -0.95 -2.97
CA THR A 36 -1.45 -0.22 -3.68
C THR A 36 -0.88 0.81 -2.71
N LEU A 37 0.36 0.62 -2.28
CA LEU A 37 1.04 1.48 -1.32
C LEU A 37 2.29 2.10 -1.92
N ASN A 38 2.62 3.32 -1.50
CA ASN A 38 3.93 3.89 -1.75
C ASN A 38 4.95 3.24 -0.80
N ARG A 39 6.15 2.91 -1.30
CA ARG A 39 7.18 2.24 -0.47
C ARG A 39 7.54 3.04 0.78
N GLU A 40 7.62 4.36 0.67
CA GLU A 40 7.94 5.28 1.78
C GLU A 40 6.97 5.13 2.97
N MET A 41 5.70 4.81 2.71
CA MET A 41 4.67 4.64 3.76
C MET A 41 4.94 3.42 4.63
N VAL A 42 5.49 2.36 4.03
CA VAL A 42 5.78 1.09 4.70
C VAL A 42 7.16 1.10 5.33
N GLU A 43 8.15 1.69 4.66
CA GLU A 43 9.54 1.75 5.09
C GLU A 43 9.69 2.37 6.49
N THR A 44 8.92 3.43 6.77
CA THR A 44 8.88 4.05 8.10
C THR A 44 8.37 3.10 9.18
N MET A 45 7.41 2.23 8.87
CA MET A 45 6.83 1.27 9.82
C MET A 45 7.74 0.07 10.05
N GLU A 46 8.42 -0.40 9.00
CA GLU A 46 9.45 -1.45 9.07
C GLU A 46 10.63 -0.98 9.91
N ALA A 47 11.13 0.24 9.69
CA ALA A 47 12.24 0.82 10.44
C ALA A 47 11.92 0.95 11.95
N LYS A 48 10.65 1.19 12.29
CA LYS A 48 10.18 1.23 13.69
C LYS A 48 9.84 -0.15 14.26
N ALA A 49 9.98 -1.23 13.48
CA ALA A 49 9.64 -2.61 13.86
C ALA A 49 8.19 -2.79 14.34
N ILE A 50 7.27 -2.06 13.72
CA ILE A 50 5.87 -1.98 14.13
C ILE A 50 5.00 -3.02 13.42
N LEU A 51 5.32 -3.34 12.16
CA LEU A 51 4.59 -4.34 11.40
C LEU A 51 4.91 -5.74 11.94
N LYS A 52 3.87 -6.54 12.14
CA LYS A 52 3.99 -7.94 12.62
C LYS A 52 4.37 -8.92 11.52
N PHE A 53 4.60 -8.43 10.31
CA PHE A 53 4.91 -9.19 9.11
C PHE A 53 5.85 -8.39 8.22
N LYS A 54 6.54 -9.08 7.30
CA LYS A 54 7.36 -8.45 6.27
C LYS A 54 6.51 -8.19 5.04
N VAL A 55 6.56 -6.98 4.50
CA VAL A 55 5.72 -6.62 3.36
C VAL A 55 6.19 -7.32 2.08
N GLU A 56 7.49 -7.62 1.95
CA GLU A 56 8.06 -8.34 0.81
C GLU A 56 7.44 -9.73 0.62
N ASP A 57 7.08 -10.41 1.71
CA ASP A 57 6.48 -11.75 1.66
C ASP A 57 5.07 -11.73 1.02
N TYR A 58 4.44 -10.55 0.95
CA TYR A 58 3.11 -10.33 0.38
C TYR A 58 3.13 -9.47 -0.90
N GLU A 59 4.32 -9.10 -1.40
CA GLU A 59 4.46 -8.29 -2.61
C GLU A 59 4.04 -9.09 -3.85
N ARG A 60 3.08 -8.54 -4.62
CA ARG A 60 2.64 -9.13 -5.89
C ARG A 60 3.20 -8.41 -7.11
N ALA A 61 3.47 -7.11 -6.98
CA ALA A 61 4.08 -6.29 -8.00
C ALA A 61 4.70 -5.04 -7.39
N ARG A 62 5.76 -4.54 -8.02
CA ARG A 62 6.46 -3.30 -7.66
C ARG A 62 6.64 -2.45 -8.90
N PHE A 63 6.32 -1.17 -8.79
CA PHE A 63 6.43 -0.23 -9.91
C PHE A 63 7.31 0.95 -9.53
N THR A 64 8.14 1.37 -10.46
CA THR A 64 9.10 2.47 -10.30
C THR A 64 9.02 3.42 -11.49
N LYS A 65 9.82 4.50 -11.48
CA LYS A 65 9.89 5.43 -12.63
C LYS A 65 10.57 4.80 -13.85
N SER A 66 11.47 3.84 -13.64
CA SER A 66 12.12 3.05 -14.69
C SER A 66 11.28 1.86 -15.12
N ASP A 67 10.52 1.27 -14.20
CA ASP A 67 9.60 0.15 -14.46
C ASP A 67 8.16 0.53 -14.13
N ARG A 68 7.51 1.19 -15.09
CA ARG A 68 6.23 1.87 -14.88
C ARG A 68 5.06 0.91 -15.02
N PHE A 69 4.04 1.10 -14.19
CA PHE A 69 2.78 0.33 -14.27
C PHE A 69 2.16 0.27 -15.67
N LEU A 70 2.11 1.42 -16.38
CA LEU A 70 1.53 1.50 -17.73
C LEU A 70 2.54 1.22 -18.86
N GLY A 71 3.79 0.88 -18.55
CA GLY A 71 4.85 0.68 -19.54
C GLY A 71 5.29 1.91 -20.34
N LYS A 72 4.66 3.08 -20.11
CA LYS A 72 4.96 4.33 -20.79
C LYS A 72 5.12 5.49 -19.80
N ALA A 73 5.81 6.54 -20.22
CA ALA A 73 5.84 7.78 -19.46
C ALA A 73 4.42 8.37 -19.38
N TYR A 74 4.01 8.71 -18.16
CA TYR A 74 2.77 9.42 -17.90
C TYR A 74 3.07 10.64 -17.03
N SER A 75 2.31 11.70 -17.27
CA SER A 75 2.43 12.99 -16.61
C SER A 75 1.09 13.36 -16.00
N GLU A 76 1.09 14.05 -14.87
CA GLU A 76 -0.13 14.63 -14.35
C GLU A 76 -0.69 15.65 -15.34
N TRP A 77 -1.97 15.52 -15.67
CA TRP A 77 -2.66 16.57 -16.40
C TRP A 77 -2.79 17.78 -15.48
N LYS A 78 -1.96 18.80 -15.72
CA LYS A 78 -2.14 20.13 -15.13
C LYS A 78 -3.22 20.88 -15.89
N GLY A 79 -4.49 20.69 -15.51
CA GLY A 79 -5.60 21.40 -16.13
C GLY A 79 -5.36 22.90 -15.99
N LYS A 80 -5.43 23.67 -17.09
CA LYS A 80 -5.45 25.12 -17.00
C LYS A 80 -6.67 25.49 -16.15
N ARG A 81 -6.44 25.99 -14.92
CA ARG A 81 -7.42 26.83 -14.23
C ARG A 81 -7.53 28.09 -15.09
N GLY A 82 -8.57 28.11 -15.93
CA GLY A 82 -9.04 29.33 -16.59
C GLY A 82 -9.79 30.20 -15.61
#